data_AF-A0A191WKU4-F1
#
_entry.id   AF-A0A191WKU4-F1
#
_cell.length_a   1.000
_cell.length_b   1.000
_cell.length_c   1.000
_cell.angle_alpha   90.00
_cell.angle_beta   90.00
_cell.angle_gamma   90.00
#
_symmetry.space_group_name_H-M   'P 1'
#
loop_
_entity.id
_entity.type
_entity.pdbx_description
1 polymer ?
#
loop_
_entity_poly.entity_id
_entity_poly.type
_entity_poly.pdbx_seq_one_letter_code
_entity_poly.pdbx_strand_id
1 'polypeptide(L)'
;MSPGQAGTSATVEVDPRSLRRVALAYAPSADGQPDPGEIVWTWVPYEERDGRGKDRPVVVVAASGADAFLAVQLTSKAHDGSRDFVPLGTGAWDAAGRPSWANIDRVFVVHTAGMRREAASLDAKRYLKLAEALSARYGWR
;
A
#
# COMPACT_ATOMS: atom_id res chain seq x y z
N MET A 1 0.70 9.48 19.16
CA MET A 1 0.75 9.66 17.69
C MET A 1 0.64 8.29 17.06
N SER A 2 -0.10 8.16 15.95
CA SER A 2 -0.17 6.88 15.23
C SER A 2 1.16 6.60 14.52
N PRO A 3 1.59 5.33 14.39
CA PRO A 3 2.74 4.99 13.56
C PRO A 3 2.62 5.55 12.15
N GLY A 4 3.70 6.13 11.64
CA GLY A 4 3.72 6.79 10.33
C GLY A 4 3.11 8.19 10.30
N GLN A 5 2.62 8.72 11.41
CA GLN A 5 1.98 10.05 11.42
C GLN A 5 2.99 11.20 11.27
N ALA A 6 4.18 11.08 11.85
CA ALA A 6 5.18 12.14 11.90
C ALA A 6 6.58 11.56 12.14
N GLY A 7 7.61 12.42 11.99
CA GLY A 7 9.01 12.05 12.19
C GLY A 7 9.66 11.46 10.95
N THR A 8 10.84 10.86 11.12
CA THR A 8 11.64 10.28 10.02
C THR A 8 11.02 9.02 9.42
N SER A 9 10.08 8.39 10.13
CA SER A 9 9.31 7.22 9.67
C SER A 9 7.88 7.58 9.25
N ALA A 10 7.60 8.87 9.00
CA ALA A 10 6.30 9.31 8.53
C ALA A 10 5.96 8.68 7.17
N THR A 11 4.72 8.25 7.03
CA THR A 11 4.18 7.81 5.75
C THR A 11 3.89 9.02 4.89
N VAL A 12 4.55 9.09 3.74
CA VAL A 12 4.46 10.24 2.84
C VAL A 12 3.90 9.81 1.50
N GLU A 13 2.95 10.58 0.98
CA GLU A 13 2.47 10.41 -0.39
C GLU A 13 3.52 10.95 -1.37
N VAL A 14 3.80 10.19 -2.42
CA VAL A 14 4.81 10.54 -3.43
C VAL A 14 4.19 10.55 -4.82
N ASP A 15 4.75 11.36 -5.73
CA ASP A 15 4.38 11.30 -7.14
C ASP A 15 4.94 10.01 -7.77
N PRO A 16 4.08 9.05 -8.16
CA PRO A 16 4.52 7.77 -8.71
C PRO A 16 5.32 7.92 -10.01
N ARG A 17 5.06 8.99 -10.78
CA ARG A 17 5.74 9.25 -12.07
C ARG A 17 7.15 9.81 -11.89
N SER A 18 7.45 10.34 -10.71
CA SER A 18 8.80 10.79 -10.35
C SER A 18 9.72 9.62 -9.98
N LEU A 19 9.17 8.48 -9.60
CA LEU A 19 9.93 7.29 -9.23
C LEU A 19 10.62 6.67 -10.44
N ARG A 20 11.80 6.09 -10.23
CA ARG A 20 12.61 5.45 -11.29
C ARG A 20 13.01 4.06 -10.81
N ARG A 21 13.00 3.08 -11.72
CA ARG A 21 13.45 1.70 -11.44
C ARG A 21 12.71 1.06 -10.25
N VAL A 22 11.41 1.26 -10.16
CA VAL A 22 10.58 0.51 -9.19
C VAL A 22 10.53 -0.94 -9.65
N ALA A 23 10.95 -1.84 -8.76
CA ALA A 23 10.92 -3.29 -8.95
C ALA A 23 9.75 -3.88 -8.14
N LEU A 24 8.71 -4.28 -8.85
CA LEU A 24 7.56 -5.00 -8.31
C LEU A 24 7.96 -6.48 -8.17
N ALA A 25 7.84 -7.01 -6.97
CA ALA A 25 8.11 -8.41 -6.68
C ALA A 25 7.08 -8.92 -5.67
N TYR A 26 6.64 -10.17 -5.81
CA TYR A 26 5.85 -10.82 -4.76
C TYR A 26 6.79 -11.60 -3.86
N ALA A 27 6.94 -11.18 -2.59
CA ALA A 27 7.85 -11.84 -1.66
C ALA A 27 7.41 -11.68 -0.18
N PRO A 28 6.13 -11.93 0.17
CA PRO A 28 5.70 -11.76 1.56
C PRO A 28 6.43 -12.73 2.50
N SER A 29 7.01 -12.20 3.58
CA SER A 29 7.70 -12.97 4.61
C SER A 29 7.29 -12.51 6.01
N ALA A 30 7.16 -13.46 6.94
CA ALA A 30 6.81 -13.18 8.33
C ALA A 30 8.05 -12.82 9.18
N ASP A 31 8.91 -11.90 8.70
CA ASP A 31 10.20 -11.58 9.31
C ASP A 31 10.25 -10.22 10.04
N GLY A 32 9.15 -9.46 10.03
CA GLY A 32 9.06 -8.15 10.65
C GLY A 32 9.18 -6.98 9.68
N GLN A 33 9.67 -7.20 8.45
CA GLN A 33 9.70 -6.19 7.39
C GLN A 33 8.37 -6.15 6.62
N PRO A 34 7.94 -4.99 6.13
CA PRO A 34 6.72 -4.85 5.34
C PRO A 34 7.02 -5.27 3.89
N ASP A 35 7.04 -6.56 3.62
CA ASP A 35 7.49 -7.07 2.32
C ASP A 35 6.45 -6.89 1.21
N PRO A 36 6.89 -6.76 -0.05
CA PRO A 36 5.98 -6.71 -1.19
C PRO A 36 4.96 -7.87 -1.23
N GLY A 37 3.67 -7.52 -1.22
CA GLY A 37 2.55 -8.44 -1.08
C GLY A 37 1.91 -8.46 0.30
N GLU A 38 2.59 -7.95 1.34
CA GLU A 38 2.01 -7.78 2.67
C GLU A 38 1.09 -6.57 2.76
N ILE A 39 0.12 -6.67 3.68
CA ILE A 39 -0.76 -5.58 4.07
C ILE A 39 -0.36 -5.14 5.47
N VAL A 40 -0.04 -3.87 5.60
CA VAL A 40 0.33 -3.25 6.87
C VAL A 40 -0.58 -2.07 7.17
N TRP A 41 -0.68 -1.70 8.44
CA TRP A 41 -1.44 -0.53 8.85
C TRP A 41 -0.50 0.64 9.07
N THR A 42 -0.87 1.80 8.57
CA THR A 42 -0.11 3.03 8.80
C THR A 42 -1.01 4.24 8.72
N TRP A 43 -0.52 5.37 9.23
CA TRP A 43 -1.13 6.65 8.98
C TRP A 43 -1.17 6.97 7.48
N VAL A 44 -2.35 7.24 6.95
CA VAL A 44 -2.51 7.74 5.58
C VAL A 44 -3.14 9.13 5.62
N PRO A 45 -2.47 10.16 5.06
CA PRO A 45 -3.02 11.50 5.00
C PRO A 45 -4.28 11.57 4.12
N TYR A 46 -5.19 12.47 4.48
CA TYR A 46 -6.32 12.79 3.60
C TYR A 46 -5.86 13.60 2.38
N GLU A 47 -6.66 13.60 1.32
CA GLU A 47 -6.31 14.21 0.03
C GLU A 47 -6.29 15.73 0.09
N GLU A 48 -6.99 16.32 1.06
CA GLU A 48 -7.02 17.74 1.36
C GLU A 48 -5.66 18.28 1.83
N ARG A 49 -4.72 17.40 2.22
CA ARG A 49 -3.36 17.73 2.69
C ARG A 49 -3.33 18.75 3.83
N ASP A 50 -4.34 18.72 4.69
CA ASP A 50 -4.51 19.63 5.83
C ASP A 50 -3.89 19.10 7.13
N GLY A 51 -2.99 18.13 7.03
CA GLY A 51 -2.35 17.45 8.17
C GLY A 51 -3.22 16.40 8.85
N ARG A 52 -4.50 16.25 8.47
CA ARG A 52 -5.34 15.16 8.94
C ARG A 52 -5.13 13.89 8.12
N GLY A 53 -5.50 12.79 8.73
CA GLY A 53 -5.35 11.45 8.18
C GLY A 53 -6.00 10.46 9.10
N LYS A 54 -5.81 9.18 8.80
CA LYS A 54 -6.24 8.09 9.68
C LYS A 54 -5.36 6.87 9.48
N ASP A 55 -5.37 5.97 10.45
CA ASP A 55 -4.75 4.66 10.30
C ASP A 55 -5.55 3.81 9.31
N ARG A 56 -4.86 3.24 8.32
CA ARG A 56 -5.48 2.44 7.25
C ARG A 56 -4.59 1.28 6.83
N PRO A 57 -5.20 0.19 6.32
CA PRO A 57 -4.45 -0.82 5.61
C PRO A 57 -3.91 -0.27 4.30
N VAL A 58 -2.65 -0.57 4.02
CA VAL A 58 -1.95 -0.35 2.75
C VAL A 58 -1.31 -1.67 2.32
N VAL A 59 -1.26 -1.94 1.02
CA VAL A 59 -0.53 -3.10 0.48
C VAL A 59 0.83 -2.63 -0.02
N VAL A 60 1.88 -3.29 0.41
CA VAL A 60 3.24 -3.04 -0.05
C VAL A 60 3.41 -3.62 -1.45
N VAL A 61 3.97 -2.82 -2.35
CA VAL A 61 4.15 -3.18 -3.76
C VAL A 61 5.61 -3.35 -4.15
N ALA A 62 6.53 -2.64 -3.50
CA ALA A 62 7.96 -2.72 -3.81
C ALA A 62 8.82 -2.23 -2.63
N ALA A 63 10.07 -2.69 -2.56
CA ALA A 63 11.08 -2.06 -1.72
C ALA A 63 11.58 -0.75 -2.35
N SER A 64 11.98 0.21 -1.53
CA SER A 64 12.45 1.55 -1.94
C SER A 64 13.58 2.07 -1.04
N GLY A 65 14.52 1.19 -0.68
CA GLY A 65 15.62 1.48 0.24
C GLY A 65 15.79 0.36 1.26
N ALA A 66 16.63 0.58 2.27
CA ALA A 66 16.86 -0.41 3.33
C ALA A 66 15.64 -0.59 4.25
N ASP A 67 14.99 0.52 4.64
CA ASP A 67 13.87 0.53 5.60
C ASP A 67 12.65 1.31 5.06
N ALA A 68 12.53 1.39 3.74
CA ALA A 68 11.50 2.17 3.05
C ALA A 68 10.90 1.35 1.92
N PHE A 69 9.57 1.41 1.79
CA PHE A 69 8.80 0.57 0.88
C PHE A 69 7.70 1.39 0.24
N LEU A 70 7.32 1.03 -0.98
CA LEU A 70 6.19 1.63 -1.66
C LEU A 70 4.93 0.86 -1.32
N ALA A 71 3.85 1.56 -1.03
CA ALA A 71 2.56 0.97 -0.75
C ALA A 71 1.41 1.78 -1.36
N VAL A 72 0.27 1.13 -1.55
CA VAL A 72 -0.98 1.77 -2.00
C VAL A 72 -2.09 1.54 -0.99
N GLN A 73 -2.97 2.54 -0.84
CA GLN A 73 -4.04 2.50 0.15
C GLN A 73 -5.13 1.49 -0.21
N LEU A 74 -5.65 0.78 0.79
CA LEU A 74 -6.89 0.00 0.67
C LEU A 74 -8.12 0.81 1.10
N THR A 75 -9.23 0.53 0.43
CA THR A 75 -10.57 1.03 0.78
C THR A 75 -11.61 -0.07 0.62
N SER A 76 -12.63 -0.07 1.48
CA SER A 76 -13.80 -0.94 1.35
C SER A 76 -15.01 -0.25 0.71
N LYS A 77 -14.84 0.99 0.23
CA LYS A 77 -15.82 1.65 -0.64
C LYS A 77 -15.76 1.02 -2.03
N ALA A 78 -16.92 0.73 -2.61
CA ALA A 78 -16.99 0.18 -3.95
C ALA A 78 -16.48 1.16 -5.00
N HIS A 79 -15.61 0.66 -5.88
CA HIS A 79 -15.02 1.42 -7.00
C HIS A 79 -15.04 0.59 -8.29
N ASP A 80 -16.10 -0.21 -8.49
CA ASP A 80 -16.26 -1.06 -9.67
C ASP A 80 -16.20 -0.24 -10.96
N GLY A 81 -15.43 -0.72 -11.94
CA GLY A 81 -15.22 -0.04 -13.21
C GLY A 81 -14.26 1.17 -13.16
N SER A 82 -13.75 1.56 -11.99
CA SER A 82 -12.75 2.62 -11.91
C SER A 82 -11.37 2.14 -12.35
N ARG A 83 -10.70 2.93 -13.19
CA ARG A 83 -9.31 2.69 -13.63
C ARG A 83 -8.26 2.91 -12.54
N ASP A 84 -8.64 3.60 -11.46
CA ASP A 84 -7.72 3.98 -10.38
C ASP A 84 -7.77 2.98 -9.22
N PHE A 85 -8.66 1.98 -9.29
CA PHE A 85 -8.88 1.03 -8.21
C PHE A 85 -8.82 -0.41 -8.71
N VAL A 86 -7.95 -1.21 -8.09
CA VAL A 86 -7.84 -2.65 -8.37
C VAL A 86 -8.69 -3.41 -7.35
N PRO A 87 -9.72 -4.18 -7.75
CA PRO A 87 -10.48 -4.97 -6.80
C PRO A 87 -9.65 -6.15 -6.30
N LEU A 88 -9.55 -6.26 -4.97
CA LEU A 88 -8.83 -7.31 -4.24
C LEU A 88 -9.78 -8.37 -3.65
N GLY A 89 -11.07 -8.04 -3.53
CA GLY A 89 -12.05 -8.88 -2.86
C GLY A 89 -11.90 -8.83 -1.35
N THR A 90 -12.25 -9.91 -0.66
CA THR A 90 -12.21 -10.03 0.81
C THR A 90 -10.90 -10.69 1.27
N GLY A 91 -10.51 -10.43 2.52
CA GLY A 91 -9.36 -11.07 3.14
C GLY A 91 -9.17 -10.67 4.61
N ALA A 92 -8.15 -11.27 5.25
CA ALA A 92 -7.90 -11.15 6.68
C ALA A 92 -7.55 -9.71 7.15
N TRP A 93 -7.26 -8.81 6.21
CA TRP A 93 -6.97 -7.40 6.49
C TRP A 93 -8.21 -6.56 6.84
N ASP A 94 -9.43 -7.06 6.58
CA ASP A 94 -10.66 -6.42 7.03
C ASP A 94 -11.43 -7.39 7.93
N ALA A 95 -11.47 -7.12 9.23
CA ALA A 95 -12.16 -7.95 10.22
C ALA A 95 -13.68 -8.08 9.96
N ALA A 96 -14.28 -7.12 9.25
CA ALA A 96 -15.68 -7.20 8.82
C ALA A 96 -15.87 -8.02 7.53
N GLY A 97 -14.80 -8.54 6.94
CA GLY A 97 -14.83 -9.38 5.75
C GLY A 97 -15.34 -8.67 4.49
N ARG A 98 -15.23 -7.34 4.43
CA ARG A 98 -15.77 -6.56 3.30
C ARG A 98 -14.87 -6.64 2.08
N PRO A 99 -15.44 -6.62 0.86
CA PRO A 99 -14.65 -6.43 -0.36
C PRO A 99 -13.82 -5.15 -0.27
N SER A 100 -12.60 -5.21 -0.79
CA SER A 100 -11.61 -4.14 -0.75
C SER A 100 -11.04 -3.86 -2.14
N TRP A 101 -10.62 -2.62 -2.34
CA TRP A 101 -9.94 -2.13 -3.53
C TRP A 101 -8.62 -1.47 -3.14
N ALA A 102 -7.57 -1.67 -3.93
CA ALA A 102 -6.33 -0.91 -3.84
C ALA A 102 -6.41 0.34 -4.73
N ASN A 103 -6.21 1.52 -4.14
CA ASN A 103 -6.14 2.79 -4.87
C ASN A 103 -4.73 2.96 -5.47
N ILE A 104 -4.59 2.68 -6.76
CA ILE A 104 -3.30 2.78 -7.46
C ILE A 104 -2.95 4.20 -7.91
N ASP A 105 -3.85 5.18 -7.75
CA ASP A 105 -3.54 6.59 -8.01
C ASP A 105 -2.68 7.20 -6.89
N ARG A 106 -2.79 6.66 -5.68
CA ARG A 106 -2.10 7.17 -4.48
C ARG A 106 -1.04 6.19 -4.00
N VAL A 107 0.23 6.59 -4.12
CA VAL A 107 1.39 5.81 -3.70
C VAL A 107 2.06 6.48 -2.52
N PHE A 108 2.42 5.67 -1.55
CA PHE A 108 3.04 6.11 -0.31
C PHE A 108 4.40 5.45 -0.13
N VAL A 109 5.34 6.19 0.45
CA VAL A 109 6.51 5.59 1.09
C VAL A 109 6.14 5.28 2.53
N VAL A 110 6.34 4.03 2.93
CA VAL A 110 6.14 3.54 4.29
C VAL A 110 7.44 3.00 4.85
N HIS A 111 7.59 3.10 6.17
CA HIS A 111 8.78 2.65 6.88
C HIS A 111 8.43 1.56 7.89
N THR A 112 9.37 0.65 8.15
CA THR A 112 9.19 -0.42 9.15
C THR A 112 8.85 0.14 10.54
N ALA A 113 9.49 1.24 10.95
CA ALA A 113 9.18 1.94 12.20
C ALA A 113 7.91 2.81 12.15
N GLY A 114 7.31 2.96 10.96
CA GLY A 114 6.14 3.80 10.68
C GLY A 114 4.86 3.02 10.43
N MET A 115 4.84 1.72 10.71
CA MET A 115 3.69 0.85 10.48
C MET A 115 3.33 0.05 11.73
N ARG A 116 2.07 -0.41 11.78
CA ARG A 116 1.59 -1.46 12.68
C ARG A 116 1.39 -2.71 11.85
N ARG A 117 1.86 -3.84 12.37
CA ARG A 117 1.69 -5.13 11.71
C ARG A 117 0.38 -5.77 12.18
N GLU A 118 -0.54 -5.96 11.26
CA GLU A 118 -1.71 -6.83 11.43
C GLU A 118 -1.58 -7.86 10.32
N ALA A 119 -0.95 -9.00 10.65
CA ALA A 119 -0.38 -9.96 9.70
C ALA A 119 -1.38 -10.47 8.66
N ALA A 120 -1.46 -9.78 7.53
CA ALA A 120 -2.25 -10.15 6.37
C ALA A 120 -1.41 -9.92 5.11
N SER A 121 -1.63 -10.75 4.10
CA SER A 121 -0.95 -10.64 2.81
C SER A 121 -1.94 -10.97 1.70
N LEU A 122 -1.69 -10.39 0.53
CA LEU A 122 -2.36 -10.82 -0.69
C LEU A 122 -1.85 -12.21 -1.08
N ASP A 123 -2.70 -12.98 -1.73
CA ASP A 123 -2.21 -14.11 -2.53
C ASP A 123 -1.47 -13.61 -3.79
N ALA A 124 -0.64 -14.48 -4.37
CA ALA A 124 0.18 -14.14 -5.53
C ALA A 124 -0.64 -13.66 -6.74
N LYS A 125 -1.87 -14.16 -6.93
CA LYS A 125 -2.73 -13.78 -8.06
C LYS A 125 -3.26 -12.36 -7.90
N ARG A 126 -3.69 -12.00 -6.69
CA ARG A 126 -4.13 -10.63 -6.35
C ARG A 126 -2.98 -9.64 -6.44
N TYR A 127 -1.79 -10.02 -5.96
CA TYR A 127 -0.60 -9.20 -6.12
C TYR A 127 -0.24 -9.00 -7.59
N LEU A 128 -0.22 -10.06 -8.41
CA LEU A 128 0.09 -9.96 -9.83
C LEU A 128 -0.84 -8.98 -10.55
N LYS A 129 -2.16 -9.07 -10.29
CA LYS A 129 -3.14 -8.14 -10.85
C LYS A 129 -2.85 -6.68 -10.47
N LEU A 130 -2.45 -6.45 -9.21
CA LEU A 130 -2.07 -5.13 -8.74
C LEU A 130 -0.78 -4.64 -9.42
N ALA A 131 0.23 -5.50 -9.53
CA ALA A 131 1.50 -5.21 -10.18
C ALA A 131 1.32 -4.90 -11.68
N GLU A 132 0.50 -5.65 -12.40
CA GLU A 132 0.15 -5.40 -13.80
C GLU A 132 -0.51 -4.02 -13.97
N ALA A 133 -1.43 -3.65 -13.07
CA ALA A 133 -2.10 -2.36 -13.13
C ALA A 133 -1.12 -1.19 -12.86
N LEU A 134 -0.21 -1.34 -11.90
CA LEU A 134 0.84 -0.36 -11.62
C LEU A 134 1.85 -0.25 -12.76
N SER A 135 2.24 -1.38 -13.36
CA SER A 135 3.12 -1.42 -14.53
C SER A 135 2.47 -0.73 -15.72
N ALA A 136 1.20 -1.02 -16.02
CA ALA A 136 0.46 -0.37 -17.09
C ALA A 136 0.28 1.14 -16.88
N ARG A 137 0.13 1.58 -15.62
CA ARG A 137 -0.09 3.00 -15.29
C ARG A 137 1.19 3.83 -15.26
N TYR A 138 2.28 3.27 -14.72
CA TYR A 138 3.50 4.02 -14.40
C TYR A 138 4.78 3.50 -15.08
N GLY A 139 4.71 2.39 -15.82
CA GLY A 139 5.87 1.78 -16.50
C GLY A 139 6.85 1.08 -15.55
N TRP A 140 6.41 0.70 -14.35
CA TRP A 140 7.20 -0.06 -13.38
C TRP A 140 7.37 -1.52 -13.84
N ARG A 141 8.39 -2.21 -13.33
CA ARG A 141 8.78 -3.56 -13.78
C ARG A 141 8.78 -4.55 -12.64
#